data_AF-A0A846ZW61-F1
#
_entry.id   AF-A0A846ZW61-F1
#
_cell.length_a   1.000
_cell.length_b   1.000
_cell.length_c   1.000
_cell.angle_alpha   90.00
_cell.angle_beta   90.00
_cell.angle_gamma   90.00
#
_symmetry.space_group_name_H-M   'P 1'
#
loop_
_entity.id
_entity.type
_entity.pdbx_description
1 polymer ?
#
loop_
_entity_poly.entity_id
_entity_poly.type
_entity_poly.pdbx_seq_one_letter_code
_entity_poly.pdbx_strand_id
1 'polypeptide(L)'
;MKQSLEENFKRWGTTEAEAEVILAGKLKSYRKSKERFEKGQIDISIVNAPSPQAAFEYLIVHASSSTLPDEAIVYQFADESIVSDLGTIGYLSDARGSDSICFIRDNIAVIIRGHGEFEREVVDIAQKIDTMLLQQPLLTYEQLQARCPKLHIGSGKKAAETTVPFLEYSVEVPSGVQAWVSDIKINDKVRAAQDNKILLEEKPHKVKIQATVISTELLVSTYETEIEIPDENETGIQELEFIVSRS
;
A
#
# COMPACT_ATOMS: atom_id res chain seq x y z
N MET A 1 4.65 50.04 7.86
CA MET A 1 4.45 48.58 7.60
C MET A 1 4.95 48.10 6.25
N LYS A 2 4.83 48.84 5.12
CA LYS A 2 5.36 48.38 3.81
C LYS A 2 6.90 48.31 3.73
N GLN A 3 7.61 49.23 4.39
CA GLN A 3 9.09 49.27 4.38
C GLN A 3 9.76 48.04 5.03
N SER A 4 9.09 47.31 5.93
CA SER A 4 9.72 46.15 6.61
C SER A 4 9.55 44.83 5.85
N LEU A 5 8.74 44.78 4.79
CA LEU A 5 8.54 43.56 4.00
C LEU A 5 9.59 43.44 2.89
N GLU A 6 9.87 44.54 2.17
CA GLU A 6 10.91 44.58 1.12
C GLU A 6 12.31 44.28 1.66
N GLU A 7 12.65 44.76 2.86
CA GLU A 7 13.93 44.46 3.51
C GLU A 7 14.04 42.99 3.94
N ASN A 8 12.94 42.38 4.37
CA ASN A 8 12.89 40.95 4.71
C ASN A 8 12.97 40.06 3.45
N PHE A 9 12.34 40.46 2.34
CA PHE A 9 12.42 39.75 1.06
C PHE A 9 13.84 39.75 0.48
N LYS A 10 14.56 40.89 0.56
CA LYS A 10 15.98 40.94 0.20
C LYS A 10 16.86 40.04 1.08
N ARG A 11 16.55 39.94 2.38
CA ARG A 11 17.33 39.15 3.34
C ARG A 11 17.13 37.63 3.17
N TRP A 12 15.99 37.20 2.63
CA TRP A 12 15.67 35.79 2.39
C TRP A 12 15.92 35.33 0.95
N GLY A 13 16.45 36.20 0.08
CA GLY A 13 16.76 35.86 -1.31
C GLY A 13 15.55 35.41 -2.13
N THR A 14 14.35 35.79 -1.70
CA THR A 14 13.07 35.38 -2.29
C THR A 14 12.37 36.61 -2.85
N THR A 15 11.96 36.54 -4.11
CA THR A 15 11.20 37.61 -4.76
C THR A 15 9.78 37.70 -4.19
N GLU A 16 9.12 38.84 -4.35
CA GLU A 16 7.74 39.05 -3.90
C GLU A 16 6.79 38.00 -4.53
N ALA A 17 6.98 37.67 -5.81
CA ALA A 17 6.23 36.63 -6.51
C ALA A 17 6.44 35.23 -5.92
N GLU A 18 7.67 34.87 -5.54
CA GLU A 18 7.96 33.58 -4.89
C GLU A 18 7.36 33.52 -3.47
N ALA A 19 7.40 34.64 -2.74
CA ALA A 19 6.78 34.73 -1.43
C ALA A 19 5.24 34.60 -1.49
N GLU A 20 4.60 35.18 -2.49
CA GLU A 20 3.15 35.01 -2.72
C GLU A 20 2.79 33.56 -3.00
N VAL A 21 3.58 32.85 -3.81
CA VAL A 21 3.38 31.41 -4.07
C VAL A 21 3.53 30.58 -2.79
N ILE A 22 4.56 30.85 -1.98
CA ILE A 22 4.78 30.16 -0.70
C ILE A 22 3.63 30.44 0.27
N LEU A 23 3.19 31.70 0.39
CA LEU A 23 2.08 32.09 1.27
C LEU A 23 0.77 31.47 0.82
N ALA A 24 0.47 31.45 -0.48
CA ALA A 24 -0.70 30.78 -1.04
C ALA A 24 -0.69 29.27 -0.74
N GLY A 25 0.46 28.62 -0.87
CA GLY A 25 0.66 27.21 -0.51
C GLY A 25 0.43 26.93 0.98
N LYS A 26 0.97 27.79 1.86
CA LYS A 26 0.75 27.71 3.32
C LYS A 26 -0.72 27.94 3.68
N LEU A 27 -1.37 28.93 3.08
CA LEU A 27 -2.78 29.24 3.32
C LEU A 27 -3.70 28.10 2.87
N LYS A 28 -3.41 27.49 1.71
CA LYS A 28 -4.13 26.31 1.20
C LYS A 28 -3.98 25.13 2.16
N SER A 29 -2.76 24.87 2.64
CA SER A 29 -2.48 23.81 3.60
C SER A 29 -3.19 24.04 4.93
N TYR A 30 -3.18 25.29 5.43
CA TYR A 30 -3.90 25.69 6.64
C TYR A 30 -5.41 25.51 6.50
N ARG A 31 -6.01 25.94 5.39
CA ARG A 31 -7.45 25.74 5.11
C ARG A 31 -7.82 24.26 5.07
N LYS A 32 -7.02 23.44 4.38
CA LYS A 32 -7.23 21.99 4.31
C LYS A 32 -7.14 21.34 5.69
N SER A 33 -6.16 21.76 6.50
CA SER A 33 -6.04 21.30 7.89
C SER A 33 -7.25 21.71 8.72
N LYS A 34 -7.70 22.96 8.62
CA LYS A 34 -8.88 23.44 9.35
C LYS A 34 -10.15 22.69 8.94
N GLU A 35 -10.33 22.45 7.65
CA GLU A 35 -11.45 21.66 7.12
C GLU A 35 -11.44 20.22 7.63
N ARG A 36 -10.26 19.58 7.78
CA ARG A 36 -10.15 18.25 8.43
C ARG A 36 -10.64 18.26 9.87
N PHE A 37 -10.25 19.27 10.64
CA PHE A 37 -10.70 19.41 12.03
C PHE A 37 -12.20 19.76 12.14
N GLU A 38 -12.74 20.52 11.18
CA GLU A 38 -14.15 20.93 11.18
C GLU A 38 -15.11 19.84 10.65
N LYS A 39 -14.74 19.12 9.59
CA LYS A 39 -15.59 18.07 8.99
C LYS A 39 -15.34 16.67 9.54
N GLY A 40 -14.26 16.51 10.30
CA GLY A 40 -13.76 15.22 10.73
C GLY A 40 -13.07 14.43 9.61
N GLN A 41 -12.05 13.66 9.99
CA GLN A 41 -11.45 12.65 9.13
C GLN A 41 -10.97 11.49 10.00
N ILE A 42 -11.06 10.27 9.46
CA ILE A 42 -10.36 9.12 9.99
C ILE A 42 -9.36 8.58 8.97
N ASP A 43 -8.14 8.34 9.41
CA ASP A 43 -7.09 7.72 8.62
C ASP A 43 -6.69 6.40 9.27
N ILE A 44 -6.80 5.30 8.55
CA ILE A 44 -6.47 3.95 9.01
C ILE A 44 -5.36 3.40 8.12
N SER A 45 -4.26 2.93 8.71
CA SER A 45 -3.18 2.23 8.03
C SER A 45 -2.96 0.87 8.68
N ILE A 46 -2.94 -0.18 7.87
CA ILE A 46 -2.72 -1.57 8.32
C ILE A 46 -1.54 -2.10 7.51
N VAL A 47 -0.52 -2.62 8.20
CA VAL A 47 0.71 -3.13 7.60
C VAL A 47 1.00 -4.52 8.11
N ASN A 48 1.11 -5.48 7.20
CA ASN A 48 1.55 -6.83 7.49
C ASN A 48 3.08 -6.90 7.32
N ALA A 49 3.82 -7.00 8.41
CA ALA A 49 5.28 -7.02 8.41
C ALA A 49 5.81 -8.47 8.35
N PRO A 50 7.07 -8.72 7.95
CA PRO A 50 7.63 -10.07 7.88
C PRO A 50 7.81 -10.74 9.26
N SER A 51 7.75 -9.98 10.36
CA SER A 51 7.83 -10.46 11.73
C SER A 51 7.21 -9.46 12.72
N PRO A 52 6.89 -9.89 13.96
CA PRO A 52 6.46 -8.96 15.03
C PRO A 52 7.48 -7.85 15.30
N GLN A 53 8.77 -8.17 15.23
CA GLN A 53 9.86 -7.20 15.41
C GLN A 53 9.85 -6.14 14.29
N ALA A 54 9.63 -6.54 13.04
CA ALA A 54 9.55 -5.62 11.92
C ALA A 54 8.30 -4.72 11.99
N ALA A 55 7.17 -5.26 12.50
CA ALA A 55 5.97 -4.47 12.76
C ALA A 55 6.23 -3.38 13.82
N PHE A 56 7.03 -3.72 14.84
CA PHE A 56 7.44 -2.78 15.88
C PHE A 56 8.35 -1.68 15.35
N GLU A 57 9.38 -2.06 14.58
CA GLU A 57 10.28 -1.12 13.92
C GLU A 57 9.51 -0.17 12.98
N TYR A 58 8.51 -0.68 12.26
CA TYR A 58 7.64 0.14 11.42
C TYR A 58 6.90 1.22 12.23
N LEU A 59 6.33 0.88 13.38
CA LEU A 59 5.64 1.86 14.24
C LEU A 59 6.60 2.93 14.79
N ILE A 60 7.83 2.54 15.16
CA ILE A 60 8.86 3.49 15.61
C ILE A 60 9.23 4.46 14.49
N VAL A 61 9.52 3.95 13.29
CA VAL A 61 9.85 4.79 12.12
C VAL A 61 8.68 5.70 11.74
N HIS A 62 7.45 5.19 11.86
CA HIS A 62 6.26 5.99 11.61
C HIS A 62 6.13 7.14 12.63
N ALA A 63 6.40 6.90 13.90
CA ALA A 63 6.41 7.93 14.94
C ALA A 63 7.56 8.94 14.75
N SER A 64 8.75 8.49 14.32
CA SER A 64 9.92 9.34 14.04
C SER A 64 9.79 10.19 12.78
N SER A 65 8.80 9.90 11.92
CA SER A 65 8.44 10.78 10.81
C SER A 65 7.66 12.03 11.24
N SER A 66 7.29 12.12 12.52
CA SER A 66 6.69 13.32 13.11
C SER A 66 7.73 14.40 13.38
N THR A 67 7.29 15.63 13.62
CA THR A 67 8.18 16.73 14.02
C THR A 67 8.56 16.70 15.51
N LEU A 68 8.23 15.60 16.20
CA LEU A 68 8.54 15.43 17.61
C LEU A 68 10.00 15.01 17.82
N PRO A 69 10.66 15.47 18.90
CA PRO A 69 11.96 14.94 19.30
C PRO A 69 11.89 13.44 19.63
N ASP A 70 12.97 12.71 19.37
CA ASP A 70 13.08 11.27 19.61
C ASP A 70 12.74 10.90 21.07
N GLU A 71 13.08 11.75 22.04
CA GLU A 71 12.75 11.50 23.44
C GLU A 71 11.23 11.51 23.68
N ALA A 72 10.48 12.37 23.00
CA ALA A 72 9.02 12.44 23.11
C ALA A 72 8.35 11.21 22.48
N ILE A 73 8.95 10.65 21.42
CA ILE A 73 8.52 9.41 20.81
C ILE A 73 8.74 8.23 21.78
N VAL A 74 9.90 8.17 22.45
CA VAL A 74 10.18 7.13 23.44
C VAL A 74 9.22 7.19 24.64
N TYR A 75 8.83 8.37 25.12
CA TYR A 75 7.79 8.48 26.15
C TYR A 75 6.43 7.95 25.69
N GLN A 76 6.08 8.18 24.42
CA GLN A 76 4.94 7.57 23.76
C GLN A 76 5.16 6.08 23.44
N PHE A 77 6.26 5.44 23.83
CA PHE A 77 6.47 3.99 23.73
C PHE A 77 6.76 3.34 25.10
N ALA A 78 6.71 4.10 26.19
CA ALA A 78 7.00 3.63 27.54
C ALA A 78 5.78 3.59 28.48
N ASP A 79 4.69 4.30 28.14
CA ASP A 79 3.46 4.39 28.94
C ASP A 79 2.40 3.35 28.53
N GLU A 80 2.60 2.09 28.93
CA GLU A 80 1.79 0.91 28.51
C GLU A 80 0.29 0.91 28.90
N SER A 81 -0.32 1.99 29.39
CA SER A 81 -1.43 1.84 30.35
C SER A 81 -2.73 2.64 30.14
N ILE A 82 -3.26 2.74 28.90
CA ILE A 82 -4.62 3.32 28.70
C ILE A 82 -5.66 2.34 28.13
N VAL A 83 -5.27 1.33 27.33
CA VAL A 83 -6.22 0.34 26.79
C VAL A 83 -5.68 -1.07 27.04
N SER A 84 -6.09 -1.67 28.16
CA SER A 84 -5.57 -2.97 28.66
C SER A 84 -5.79 -4.17 27.75
N ASP A 85 -6.57 -4.01 26.68
CA ASP A 85 -7.14 -5.13 25.92
C ASP A 85 -6.77 -5.12 24.43
N LEU A 86 -6.04 -4.09 23.94
CA LEU A 86 -5.46 -4.10 22.59
C LEU A 86 -4.17 -4.96 22.59
N GLY A 87 -3.66 -5.33 21.40
CA GLY A 87 -2.49 -6.21 21.24
C GLY A 87 -1.20 -5.75 21.95
N THR A 88 -0.05 -6.33 21.63
CA THR A 88 1.19 -6.26 22.45
C THR A 88 1.74 -4.84 22.68
N ILE A 89 1.16 -3.77 22.12
CA ILE A 89 1.55 -2.38 22.33
C ILE A 89 0.32 -1.48 22.13
N GLY A 90 0.09 -0.49 22.98
CA GLY A 90 -0.99 0.51 22.81
C GLY A 90 -0.57 1.89 23.26
N TYR A 91 -0.68 2.91 22.39
CA TYR A 91 -0.38 4.31 22.72
C TYR A 91 -1.40 5.30 22.18
N LEU A 92 -1.67 6.38 22.95
CA LEU A 92 -2.62 7.44 22.60
C LEU A 92 -2.19 8.83 23.07
N SER A 93 -2.58 9.82 22.27
CA SER A 93 -2.57 11.28 22.44
C SER A 93 -1.24 11.98 22.16
N ASP A 94 -1.19 12.70 21.03
CA ASP A 94 -0.41 13.95 20.97
C ASP A 94 -0.96 14.87 22.08
N ALA A 95 -0.10 15.53 22.85
CA ALA A 95 -0.47 16.55 23.83
C ALA A 95 -1.29 17.72 23.22
N ARG A 96 -1.44 17.75 21.89
CA ARG A 96 -2.17 18.75 21.10
C ARG A 96 -3.57 18.33 20.63
N GLY A 97 -4.09 17.18 21.06
CA GLY A 97 -5.50 16.82 20.85
C GLY A 97 -5.82 16.16 19.50
N SER A 98 -4.90 15.40 18.91
CA SER A 98 -5.29 14.38 17.93
C SER A 98 -5.17 13.00 18.55
N ASP A 99 -6.29 12.29 18.61
CA ASP A 99 -6.36 10.93 19.09
C ASP A 99 -5.83 9.99 18.00
N SER A 100 -4.63 9.46 18.22
CA SER A 100 -4.03 8.44 17.36
C SER A 100 -3.76 7.18 18.18
N ILE A 101 -4.29 6.04 17.72
CA ILE A 101 -4.03 4.73 18.31
C ILE A 101 -3.14 3.93 17.37
N CYS A 102 -2.07 3.39 17.91
CA CYS A 102 -1.23 2.42 17.22
C CYS A 102 -1.16 1.13 18.05
N PHE A 103 -1.29 -0.02 17.40
CA PHE A 103 -1.10 -1.33 18.06
C PHE A 103 -0.52 -2.38 17.12
N ILE A 104 -0.01 -3.47 17.71
CA ILE A 104 0.49 -4.63 16.98
C ILE A 104 -0.27 -5.88 17.40
N ARG A 105 -0.75 -6.65 16.42
CA ARG A 105 -1.28 -8.00 16.60
C ARG A 105 -0.45 -8.95 15.75
N ASP A 106 0.24 -9.89 16.38
CA ASP A 106 1.20 -10.78 15.73
C ASP A 106 2.29 -10.00 14.97
N ASN A 107 2.24 -10.01 13.63
CA ASN A 107 3.12 -9.26 12.73
C ASN A 107 2.41 -8.13 11.99
N ILE A 108 1.19 -7.77 12.40
CA ILE A 108 0.37 -6.71 11.81
C ILE A 108 0.45 -5.46 12.66
N ALA A 109 0.94 -4.36 12.09
CA ALA A 109 0.90 -3.02 12.69
C ALA A 109 -0.35 -2.27 12.20
N VAL A 110 -1.08 -1.65 13.13
CA VAL A 110 -2.28 -0.87 12.85
C VAL A 110 -2.10 0.54 13.40
N ILE A 111 -2.41 1.55 12.60
CA ILE A 111 -2.39 2.97 12.96
C ILE A 111 -3.74 3.57 12.61
N ILE A 112 -4.38 4.22 13.58
CA ILE A 112 -5.70 4.84 13.44
C ILE A 112 -5.58 6.27 13.94
N ARG A 113 -5.98 7.24 13.12
CA ARG A 113 -5.94 8.67 13.45
C ARG A 113 -7.32 9.26 13.24
N GLY A 114 -7.90 9.78 14.32
CA GLY A 114 -9.14 10.54 14.28
C GLY A 114 -8.86 12.03 14.35
N HIS A 115 -9.61 12.80 13.57
CA HIS A 115 -9.64 14.25 13.62
C HIS A 115 -11.09 14.74 13.70
N GLY A 116 -11.32 15.85 14.41
CA GLY A 116 -12.65 16.47 14.52
C GLY A 116 -13.66 15.55 15.20
N GLU A 117 -14.80 15.31 14.56
CA GLU A 117 -15.87 14.47 15.14
C GLU A 117 -15.47 13.01 15.41
N PHE A 118 -14.47 12.50 14.68
CA PHE A 118 -14.01 11.11 14.82
C PHE A 118 -12.92 10.92 15.89
N GLU A 119 -12.47 11.98 16.57
CA GLU A 119 -11.44 11.88 17.63
C GLU A 119 -11.82 10.84 18.69
N ARG A 120 -13.10 10.81 19.09
CA ARG A 120 -13.59 9.89 20.12
C ARG A 120 -13.87 8.47 19.64
N GLU A 121 -13.94 8.24 18.32
CA GLU A 121 -14.27 6.93 17.74
C GLU A 121 -13.04 6.03 17.56
N VAL A 122 -11.84 6.60 17.67
CA VAL A 122 -10.57 5.90 17.39
C VAL A 122 -10.40 4.66 18.26
N VAL A 123 -10.81 4.72 19.54
CA VAL A 123 -10.74 3.60 20.50
C VAL A 123 -11.66 2.46 20.09
N ASP A 124 -12.93 2.75 19.81
CA ASP A 124 -13.92 1.75 19.41
C ASP A 124 -13.51 1.06 18.10
N ILE A 125 -12.96 1.82 17.16
CA ILE A 125 -12.47 1.30 15.88
C ILE A 125 -11.24 0.42 16.09
N ALA A 126 -10.31 0.81 16.96
CA ALA A 126 -9.14 0.00 17.31
C ALA A 126 -9.56 -1.35 17.90
N GLN A 127 -10.46 -1.35 18.88
CA GLN A 127 -10.97 -2.56 19.52
C GLN A 127 -11.69 -3.48 18.53
N LYS A 128 -12.47 -2.89 17.62
CA LYS A 128 -13.17 -3.66 16.58
C LYS A 128 -12.20 -4.31 15.60
N ILE A 129 -11.19 -3.58 15.13
CA ILE A 129 -10.17 -4.14 14.23
C ILE A 129 -9.42 -5.27 14.94
N ASP A 130 -9.00 -5.04 16.19
CA ASP A 130 -8.26 -6.03 16.96
C ASP A 130 -9.08 -7.31 17.22
N THR A 131 -10.37 -7.16 17.56
CA THR A 131 -11.30 -8.29 17.70
C THR A 131 -11.46 -9.05 16.39
N MET A 132 -11.56 -8.35 15.26
CA MET A 132 -11.64 -8.98 13.95
C MET A 132 -10.37 -9.75 13.61
N LEU A 133 -9.19 -9.20 13.93
CA LEU A 133 -7.90 -9.88 13.73
C LEU A 133 -7.80 -11.15 14.58
N LEU A 134 -8.23 -11.11 15.84
CA LEU A 134 -8.27 -12.28 16.73
C LEU A 134 -9.21 -13.39 16.26
N GLN A 135 -10.28 -13.03 15.53
CA GLN A 135 -11.21 -14.00 14.95
C GLN A 135 -10.69 -14.62 13.66
N GLN A 136 -9.64 -14.08 13.04
CA GLN A 136 -9.06 -14.68 11.85
C GLN A 136 -8.26 -15.92 12.23
N PRO A 137 -8.53 -17.08 11.61
CA PRO A 137 -7.72 -18.26 11.84
C PRO A 137 -6.30 -18.00 11.33
N LEU A 138 -5.30 -18.26 12.17
CA LEU A 138 -3.90 -18.31 11.76
C LEU A 138 -3.76 -19.33 10.62
N LEU A 139 -3.48 -18.83 9.42
CA LEU A 139 -3.21 -19.69 8.28
C LEU A 139 -1.78 -20.22 8.40
N THR A 140 -1.64 -21.54 8.27
CA THR A 140 -0.33 -22.16 8.01
C THR A 140 0.25 -21.62 6.71
N TYR A 141 1.57 -21.78 6.54
CA TYR A 141 2.23 -21.38 5.30
C TYR A 141 1.60 -22.07 4.07
N GLU A 142 1.29 -23.37 4.19
CA GLU A 142 0.62 -24.11 3.11
C GLU A 142 -0.78 -23.56 2.81
N GLN A 143 -1.54 -23.19 3.84
CA GLN A 143 -2.87 -22.58 3.66
C GLN A 143 -2.78 -21.18 3.05
N LEU A 144 -1.78 -20.38 3.41
CA LEU A 144 -1.57 -19.05 2.83
C LEU A 144 -1.18 -19.17 1.34
N GLN A 145 -0.26 -20.08 1.02
CA GLN A 145 0.11 -20.38 -0.37
C GLN A 145 -1.09 -20.87 -1.20
N ALA A 146 -1.93 -21.74 -0.63
CA ALA A 146 -3.12 -22.24 -1.31
C ALA A 146 -4.17 -21.15 -1.60
N ARG A 147 -4.12 -20.03 -0.87
CA ARG A 147 -5.02 -18.88 -1.05
C ARG A 147 -4.43 -17.78 -1.95
N CYS A 148 -3.12 -17.79 -2.19
CA CYS A 148 -2.48 -16.84 -3.09
C CYS A 148 -3.06 -16.95 -4.51
N PRO A 149 -3.36 -15.82 -5.18
CA PRO A 149 -3.88 -15.84 -6.55
C PRO A 149 -2.81 -16.38 -7.49
N LYS A 150 -3.13 -17.41 -8.27
CA LYS A 150 -2.23 -18.02 -9.27
C LYS A 150 -2.44 -17.38 -10.63
N LEU A 151 -1.35 -16.99 -11.28
CA LEU A 151 -1.38 -16.43 -12.62
C LEU A 151 -0.99 -17.48 -13.65
N HIS A 152 -1.86 -17.69 -14.62
CA HIS A 152 -1.60 -18.53 -15.78
C HIS A 152 -1.38 -17.63 -16.99
N ILE A 153 -0.28 -17.80 -17.72
CA ILE A 153 -0.02 -17.08 -18.97
C ILE A 153 0.28 -18.09 -20.07
N GLY A 154 -0.40 -17.98 -21.20
CA GLY A 154 -0.19 -18.82 -22.37
C GLY A 154 -0.07 -18.01 -23.64
N SER A 155 0.46 -18.65 -24.68
CA SER A 155 0.31 -18.12 -26.04
C SER A 155 -1.16 -18.22 -26.46
N GLY A 156 -1.77 -17.10 -26.83
CA GLY A 156 -3.15 -17.09 -27.32
C GLY A 156 -3.26 -17.83 -28.65
N LYS A 157 -4.45 -18.40 -28.96
CA LYS A 157 -4.71 -18.88 -30.31
C LYS A 157 -4.64 -17.70 -31.28
N LYS A 158 -3.87 -17.86 -32.35
CA LYS A 158 -3.89 -16.94 -33.51
C LYS A 158 -5.33 -16.89 -34.03
N ALA A 159 -6.10 -15.88 -33.62
CA ALA A 159 -7.34 -15.58 -34.31
C ALA A 159 -6.93 -15.20 -35.74
N ALA A 160 -7.59 -15.78 -36.74
CA ALA A 160 -7.23 -15.61 -38.15
C ALA A 160 -7.18 -14.13 -38.63
N GLU A 161 -7.57 -13.19 -37.77
CA GLU A 161 -7.77 -11.77 -38.05
C GLU A 161 -6.78 -10.82 -37.36
N THR A 162 -5.86 -11.30 -36.50
CA THR A 162 -4.88 -10.43 -35.82
C THR A 162 -3.44 -10.75 -36.23
N THR A 163 -2.80 -9.80 -36.93
CA THR A 163 -1.41 -9.87 -37.38
C THR A 163 -0.39 -9.75 -36.22
N VAL A 164 -0.85 -9.34 -35.04
CA VAL A 164 -0.01 -9.04 -33.87
C VAL A 164 -0.05 -10.24 -32.90
N PRO A 165 1.11 -10.82 -32.52
CA PRO A 165 1.14 -11.87 -31.51
C PRO A 165 0.71 -11.32 -30.15
N PHE A 166 -0.01 -12.14 -29.38
CA PHE A 166 -0.49 -11.77 -28.07
C PHE A 166 -0.42 -12.94 -27.09
N LEU A 167 -0.30 -12.61 -25.82
CA LEU A 167 -0.41 -13.55 -24.71
C LEU A 167 -1.80 -13.44 -24.09
N GLU A 168 -2.36 -14.58 -23.69
CA GLU A 168 -3.57 -14.64 -22.87
C GLU A 168 -3.17 -14.96 -21.44
N TYR A 169 -3.87 -14.36 -20.49
CA TYR A 169 -3.69 -14.71 -19.08
C TYR A 169 -5.02 -15.03 -18.40
N SER A 170 -4.95 -15.83 -17.35
CA SER A 170 -6.06 -16.05 -16.44
C SER A 170 -5.55 -16.09 -15.00
N VAL A 171 -6.44 -15.78 -14.06
CA VAL A 171 -6.12 -15.79 -12.63
C VAL A 171 -7.00 -16.83 -11.95
N GLU A 172 -6.36 -17.76 -11.24
CA GLU A 172 -7.02 -18.74 -10.40
C GLU A 172 -6.96 -18.29 -8.94
N VAL A 173 -8.12 -18.31 -8.29
CA VAL A 173 -8.30 -17.90 -6.89
C VAL A 173 -9.28 -18.82 -6.18
N PRO A 174 -9.24 -18.89 -4.83
CA PRO A 174 -10.23 -19.62 -4.06
C PRO A 174 -11.68 -19.17 -4.35
N SER A 175 -12.63 -20.08 -4.10
CA SER A 175 -14.05 -19.76 -4.27
C SER A 175 -14.47 -18.55 -3.43
N GLY A 176 -15.19 -17.61 -4.05
CA GLY A 176 -15.64 -16.38 -3.40
C GLY A 176 -14.60 -15.25 -3.36
N VAL A 177 -13.37 -15.50 -3.81
CA VAL A 177 -12.31 -14.49 -3.91
C VAL A 177 -12.26 -13.98 -5.35
N GLN A 178 -12.08 -12.67 -5.52
CA GLN A 178 -11.72 -12.06 -6.80
C GLN A 178 -10.27 -11.59 -6.74
N ALA A 179 -9.60 -11.54 -7.89
CA ALA A 179 -8.26 -10.97 -8.04
C ALA A 179 -8.09 -10.28 -9.38
N TRP A 180 -7.14 -9.35 -9.43
CA TRP A 180 -6.79 -8.59 -10.63
C TRP A 180 -5.28 -8.50 -10.79
N VAL A 181 -4.85 -8.45 -12.05
CA VAL A 181 -3.44 -8.20 -12.37
C VAL A 181 -3.21 -6.69 -12.29
N SER A 182 -2.37 -6.27 -11.35
CA SER A 182 -2.08 -4.86 -11.10
C SER A 182 -1.06 -4.28 -12.08
N ASP A 183 -0.04 -5.07 -12.42
CA ASP A 183 1.03 -4.66 -13.34
C ASP A 183 1.56 -5.88 -14.09
N ILE A 184 1.89 -5.70 -15.37
CA ILE A 184 2.57 -6.69 -16.19
C ILE A 184 3.68 -5.99 -16.97
N LYS A 185 4.90 -6.51 -16.84
CA LYS A 185 6.06 -6.10 -17.61
C LYS A 185 6.48 -7.21 -18.55
N ILE A 186 6.78 -6.84 -19.79
CA ILE A 186 7.39 -7.73 -20.79
C ILE A 186 8.75 -7.15 -21.15
N ASN A 187 9.82 -7.91 -20.94
CA ASN A 187 11.20 -7.47 -21.11
C ASN A 187 11.43 -6.10 -20.42
N ASP A 188 11.03 -6.02 -19.15
CA ASP A 188 11.11 -4.86 -18.25
C ASP A 188 10.25 -3.63 -18.65
N LYS A 189 9.45 -3.72 -19.72
CA LYS A 189 8.51 -2.66 -20.13
C LYS A 189 7.10 -2.94 -19.65
N VAL A 190 6.50 -1.99 -18.93
CA VAL A 190 5.09 -2.04 -18.50
C VAL A 190 4.18 -2.12 -19.72
N ARG A 191 3.24 -3.07 -19.70
CA ARG A 191 2.23 -3.27 -20.74
C ARG A 191 0.83 -3.20 -20.14
N ALA A 192 -0.05 -2.46 -20.80
CA ALA A 192 -1.46 -2.48 -20.47
C ALA A 192 -2.07 -3.79 -20.95
N ALA A 193 -2.62 -4.57 -20.03
CA ALA A 193 -3.50 -5.68 -20.37
C ALA A 193 -4.88 -5.15 -20.78
N GLN A 194 -5.44 -5.68 -21.87
CA GLN A 194 -6.81 -5.41 -22.29
C GLN A 194 -7.53 -6.73 -22.51
N ASP A 195 -8.71 -6.91 -21.89
CA ASP A 195 -9.55 -8.10 -22.03
C ASP A 195 -8.79 -9.43 -21.88
N ASN A 196 -7.97 -9.54 -20.82
CA ASN A 196 -7.11 -10.71 -20.54
C ASN A 196 -6.03 -11.00 -21.60
N LYS A 197 -5.71 -10.01 -22.45
CA LYS A 197 -4.69 -10.11 -23.49
C LYS A 197 -3.59 -9.08 -23.31
N ILE A 198 -2.38 -9.49 -23.71
CA ILE A 198 -1.20 -8.62 -23.74
C ILE A 198 -0.64 -8.65 -25.15
N LEU A 199 -0.72 -7.52 -25.85
CA LEU A 199 -0.18 -7.39 -27.20
C LEU A 199 1.35 -7.28 -27.15
N LEU A 200 2.01 -8.02 -28.04
CA LEU A 200 3.45 -7.96 -28.22
C LEU A 200 3.78 -7.05 -29.41
N GLU A 201 4.72 -6.13 -29.22
CA GLU A 201 5.14 -5.19 -30.28
C GLU A 201 5.83 -5.91 -31.45
N GLU A 202 6.47 -7.05 -31.19
CA GLU A 202 7.17 -7.89 -32.16
C GLU A 202 6.87 -9.38 -31.89
N LYS A 203 7.34 -10.30 -32.74
CA LYS A 203 7.32 -11.75 -32.49
C LYS A 203 8.67 -12.22 -31.93
N PRO A 204 8.96 -11.98 -30.64
CA PRO A 204 10.18 -12.49 -30.03
C PRO A 204 10.09 -14.01 -29.86
N HIS A 205 11.22 -14.70 -29.96
CA HIS A 205 11.28 -16.15 -29.71
C HIS A 205 11.10 -16.46 -28.21
N LYS A 206 11.55 -15.55 -27.33
CA LYS A 206 11.38 -15.61 -25.87
C LYS A 206 11.00 -14.26 -25.30
N VAL A 207 10.15 -14.26 -24.27
CA VAL A 207 9.80 -13.06 -23.51
C VAL A 207 9.97 -13.31 -22.03
N LYS A 208 10.62 -12.36 -21.36
CA LYS A 208 10.62 -12.28 -19.91
C LYS A 208 9.35 -11.58 -19.45
N ILE A 209 8.58 -12.21 -18.57
CA ILE A 209 7.35 -11.64 -18.03
C ILE A 209 7.51 -11.48 -16.53
N GLN A 210 7.17 -10.29 -16.05
CA GLN A 210 6.98 -10.02 -14.62
C GLN A 210 5.55 -9.55 -14.41
N ALA A 211 4.81 -10.13 -13.47
CA ALA A 211 3.43 -9.75 -13.21
C ALA A 211 3.14 -9.70 -11.71
N THR A 212 2.26 -8.79 -11.30
CA THR A 212 1.79 -8.70 -9.92
C THR A 212 0.28 -8.85 -9.87
N VAL A 213 -0.21 -9.78 -9.07
CA VAL A 213 -1.63 -10.07 -8.89
C VAL A 213 -2.03 -9.78 -7.45
N ILE A 214 -3.17 -9.12 -7.28
CA ILE A 214 -3.71 -8.72 -5.97
C ILE A 214 -5.11 -9.30 -5.84
N SER A 215 -5.38 -9.99 -4.74
CA SER A 215 -6.71 -10.52 -4.43
C SER A 215 -7.52 -9.56 -3.54
N THR A 216 -8.83 -9.77 -3.50
CA THR A 216 -9.76 -9.16 -2.54
C THR A 216 -9.44 -9.48 -1.08
N GLU A 217 -8.66 -10.54 -0.82
CA GLU A 217 -8.11 -10.86 0.51
C GLU A 217 -6.80 -10.13 0.80
N LEU A 218 -6.39 -9.19 -0.08
CA LEU A 218 -5.13 -8.45 -0.01
C LEU A 218 -3.88 -9.34 -0.07
N LEU A 219 -4.02 -10.58 -0.57
CA LEU A 219 -2.87 -11.43 -0.87
C LEU A 219 -2.25 -10.97 -2.18
N VAL A 220 -0.95 -10.70 -2.14
CA VAL A 220 -0.16 -10.27 -3.29
C VAL A 220 0.70 -11.43 -3.77
N SER A 221 0.78 -11.61 -5.08
CA SER A 221 1.63 -12.61 -5.72
C SER A 221 2.36 -11.99 -6.89
N THR A 222 3.69 -12.11 -6.88
CA THR A 222 4.54 -11.65 -7.97
C THR A 222 5.08 -12.86 -8.71
N TYR A 223 5.04 -12.79 -10.03
CA TYR A 223 5.45 -13.85 -10.94
C TYR A 223 6.57 -13.31 -11.82
N GLU A 224 7.60 -14.12 -12.05
CA GLU A 224 8.66 -13.82 -13.00
C GLU A 224 9.04 -15.10 -13.74
N THR A 225 9.01 -15.07 -15.07
CA THR A 225 9.32 -16.23 -15.90
C THR A 225 9.86 -15.82 -17.27
N GLU A 226 10.35 -16.79 -18.04
CA GLU A 226 10.55 -16.68 -19.48
C GLU A 226 9.59 -17.61 -20.22
N ILE A 227 8.83 -17.06 -21.16
CA ILE A 227 7.94 -17.83 -22.03
C ILE A 227 8.52 -17.91 -23.44
N GLU A 228 8.55 -19.12 -23.99
CA GLU A 228 8.84 -19.36 -25.41
C GLU A 228 7.58 -19.12 -26.24
N ILE A 229 7.70 -18.32 -27.30
CA ILE A 229 6.60 -18.04 -28.21
C ILE A 229 6.73 -18.98 -29.42
N PRO A 230 5.83 -19.96 -29.58
CA PRO A 230 5.94 -20.96 -30.65
C PRO A 230 5.82 -20.32 -32.03
N ASP A 231 6.51 -20.92 -33.00
CA ASP A 231 6.64 -20.31 -34.32
C ASP A 231 5.40 -20.46 -35.20
N GLU A 232 4.57 -21.49 -35.01
CA GLU A 232 3.31 -21.72 -35.73
C GLU A 232 2.31 -22.54 -34.91
N ASN A 233 1.02 -22.13 -34.92
CA ASN A 233 -0.21 -22.88 -34.54
C ASN A 233 -0.22 -23.80 -33.29
N GLU A 234 0.79 -23.77 -32.45
CA GLU A 234 0.87 -24.52 -31.21
C GLU A 234 0.40 -23.67 -30.03
N THR A 235 -0.60 -24.16 -29.32
CA THR A 235 -1.04 -23.62 -28.04
C THR A 235 -0.20 -24.24 -26.94
N GLY A 236 0.62 -23.42 -26.27
CA GLY A 236 1.30 -23.80 -25.04
C GLY A 236 0.71 -22.99 -23.89
N ILE A 237 0.10 -23.66 -22.93
CA ILE A 237 -0.15 -23.06 -21.62
C ILE A 237 1.11 -23.35 -20.79
N GLN A 238 1.80 -22.31 -20.35
CA GLN A 238 2.89 -22.47 -19.39
C GLN A 238 2.35 -22.00 -18.04
N GLU A 239 2.29 -22.91 -17.08
CA GLU A 239 2.08 -22.51 -15.69
C GLU A 239 3.30 -21.73 -15.24
N LEU A 240 3.08 -20.51 -14.74
CA LEU A 240 4.17 -19.69 -14.28
C LEU A 240 4.63 -20.17 -12.91
N GLU A 241 5.92 -20.45 -12.78
CA GLU A 241 6.50 -20.74 -11.48
C GLU A 241 6.34 -19.53 -10.57
N PHE A 242 5.73 -19.81 -9.42
CA PHE A 242 5.43 -18.86 -8.37
C PHE A 242 6.72 -18.51 -7.63
N ILE A 243 7.15 -17.25 -7.71
CA ILE A 243 8.20 -16.73 -6.84
C ILE A 243 7.50 -15.91 -5.75
N VAL A 244 7.41 -16.46 -4.53
CA VAL A 244 6.96 -15.69 -3.37
C VAL A 244 7.96 -14.56 -3.13
N SER A 245 7.72 -13.36 -3.65
CA SER A 245 8.36 -12.16 -3.12
C SER A 245 7.54 -11.67 -1.94
N ARG A 246 8.06 -11.86 -0.73
CA ARG A 246 7.57 -11.16 0.45
C ARG A 246 7.87 -9.67 0.25
N SER A 247 6.84 -8.83 0.19
CA SER A 247 6.94 -7.39 0.48
C SER A 247 6.59 -7.17 1.94
#